data_AF-A0A7S0WU86-F1
#
_entry.id   AF-A0A7S0WU86-F1
#
_cell.length_a   1.000
_cell.length_b   1.000
_cell.length_c   1.000
_cell.angle_alpha   90.00
_cell.angle_beta   90.00
_cell.angle_gamma   90.00
#
_symmetry.space_group_name_H-M   'P 1'
#
loop_
_entity.id
_entity.type
_entity.pdbx_description
1 polymer ?
#
loop_
_entity_poly.entity_id
_entity_poly.type
_entity_poly.pdbx_seq_one_letter_code
_entity_poly.pdbx_strand_id
1 'polypeptide(L)'
;KVTKGGDLTIGFDGEAVGYAGEPSETVNYVSAHDNETLFDTYMLKSAPENTIEDRCRMNHLATALVALGQGIPFFHAGDELLRSKSLDRDSYNSGDWFNRLDF
;
A
#
# COMPACT_ATOMS: atom_id res chain seq x y z
N LYS A 1 11.20 24.09 7.15
CA LYS A 1 11.84 22.95 7.84
C LYS A 1 10.73 22.06 8.35
N VAL A 2 10.57 20.86 7.79
CA VAL A 2 9.72 19.84 8.42
C VAL A 2 10.45 19.46 9.71
N THR A 3 9.91 19.90 10.84
CA THR A 3 10.52 19.70 12.15
C THR A 3 10.38 18.23 12.52
N LYS A 4 11.52 17.58 12.83
CA LYS A 4 11.58 16.25 13.42
C LYS A 4 10.67 16.25 14.66
N GLY A 5 9.63 15.42 14.67
CA GLY A 5 8.73 15.23 15.82
C GLY A 5 8.03 16.49 16.33
N GLY A 6 7.36 17.26 15.47
CA GLY A 6 6.46 18.32 15.95
C GLY A 6 5.21 17.72 16.61
N ASP A 7 5.08 17.85 17.94
CA ASP A 7 3.91 17.76 18.83
C ASP A 7 2.70 16.87 18.43
N LEU A 8 2.89 15.85 17.60
CA LEU A 8 1.84 14.92 17.23
C LEU A 8 1.89 13.76 18.21
N THR A 9 1.06 13.82 19.24
CA THR A 9 0.88 12.79 20.27
C THR A 9 0.27 11.48 19.74
N ILE A 10 0.06 11.38 18.42
CA ILE A 10 -0.46 10.19 17.75
C ILE A 10 0.74 9.40 17.23
N GLY A 11 1.33 8.59 18.11
CA GLY A 11 2.35 7.63 17.73
C GLY A 11 1.75 6.40 17.04
N PHE A 12 2.55 5.71 16.25
CA PHE A 12 2.24 4.36 15.78
C PHE A 12 2.93 3.38 16.73
N ASP A 13 2.17 2.52 17.41
CA ASP A 13 2.69 1.59 18.43
C ASP A 13 3.56 2.24 19.52
N GLY A 14 3.25 3.50 19.87
CA GLY A 14 3.98 4.27 20.90
C GLY A 14 5.21 5.03 20.39
N GLU A 15 5.56 4.88 19.11
CA GLU A 15 6.69 5.56 18.46
C GLU A 15 6.21 6.75 17.61
N ALA A 16 7.09 7.74 17.41
CA ALA A 16 6.79 8.89 16.56
C ALA A 16 6.63 8.45 15.09
N VAL A 17 5.50 8.79 14.46
CA VAL A 17 5.20 8.43 13.05
C VAL A 17 6.23 9.04 12.08
N GLY A 18 6.65 10.28 12.31
CA GLY A 18 7.67 10.95 11.51
C GLY A 18 9.08 10.79 12.10
N TYR A 19 9.95 10.06 11.40
CA TYR A 19 11.33 9.81 11.83
C TYR A 19 12.40 10.54 11.00
N ALA A 20 12.10 10.81 9.71
CA ALA A 20 13.03 11.36 8.73
C ALA A 20 13.36 12.84 8.96
N GLY A 21 14.60 13.22 8.66
CA GLY A 21 15.04 14.61 8.56
C GLY A 21 14.76 15.22 7.19
N GLU A 22 14.76 14.41 6.13
CA GLU A 22 14.49 14.82 4.75
C GLU A 22 13.55 13.84 4.04
N PRO A 23 12.70 14.27 3.08
CA PRO A 23 11.76 13.37 2.41
C PRO A 23 12.41 12.18 1.71
N SER A 24 13.64 12.33 1.19
CA SER A 24 14.39 11.26 0.51
C SER A 24 14.78 10.10 1.43
N GLU A 25 14.66 10.26 2.75
CA GLU A 25 14.88 9.19 3.73
C GLU A 25 13.63 8.33 3.95
N THR A 26 12.52 8.65 3.29
CA THR A 26 11.25 7.93 3.40
C THR A 26 10.88 7.27 2.08
N VAL A 27 10.60 5.96 2.12
CA VAL A 27 9.95 5.22 1.03
C VAL A 27 8.49 4.98 1.40
N ASN A 28 7.59 5.61 0.66
CA ASN A 28 6.15 5.45 0.88
C ASN A 28 5.61 4.35 -0.03
N TYR A 29 4.82 3.44 0.53
CA TYR A 29 4.17 2.37 -0.20
C TYR A 29 2.85 1.99 0.48
N VAL A 30 1.94 1.38 -0.28
CA VAL A 30 0.65 0.85 0.20
C VAL A 30 0.51 -0.66 -0.06
N SER A 31 1.46 -1.24 -0.78
CA SER A 31 1.55 -2.66 -1.13
C SER A 31 3.00 -3.02 -1.46
N ALA A 32 3.33 -4.29 -1.28
CA ALA A 32 4.63 -4.86 -1.59
C ALA A 32 4.47 -6.35 -1.97
N HIS A 33 5.58 -7.05 -2.14
CA HIS A 33 5.58 -8.46 -2.52
C HIS A 33 5.12 -9.37 -1.38
N ASP A 34 5.47 -9.00 -0.14
CA ASP A 34 5.02 -9.59 1.11
C ASP A 34 3.66 -9.00 1.51
N ASN A 35 2.93 -9.78 2.31
CA ASN A 35 1.53 -9.50 2.67
C ASN A 35 0.58 -9.61 1.45
N GLU A 36 -0.70 -9.33 1.71
CA GLU A 36 -1.72 -9.26 0.67
C GLU A 36 -1.44 -8.15 -0.34
N THR A 37 -1.85 -8.34 -1.60
CA THR A 37 -1.83 -7.26 -2.59
C THR A 37 -2.76 -6.11 -2.17
N LEU A 38 -2.62 -4.94 -2.81
CA LEU A 38 -3.49 -3.80 -2.54
C LEU A 38 -4.97 -4.14 -2.80
N PHE A 39 -5.24 -4.81 -3.92
CA PHE A 39 -6.61 -5.22 -4.28
C PHE A 39 -7.17 -6.26 -3.31
N ASP A 40 -6.39 -7.29 -2.94
CA ASP A 40 -6.80 -8.30 -1.96
C ASP A 40 -7.09 -7.69 -0.59
N THR A 41 -6.31 -6.67 -0.19
CA THR A 41 -6.54 -5.93 1.06
C THR A 41 -7.91 -5.27 1.08
N TYR A 42 -8.35 -4.65 -0.02
CA TYR A 42 -9.70 -4.09 -0.09
C TYR A 42 -10.77 -5.17 -0.07
N MET A 43 -10.56 -6.27 -0.81
CA MET A 43 -11.46 -7.43 -0.79
C MET A 43 -11.71 -7.95 0.64
N LEU A 44 -10.70 -7.90 1.51
CA LEU A 44 -10.82 -8.31 2.91
C LEU A 44 -11.38 -7.24 3.85
N LYS A 45 -10.99 -5.97 3.67
CA LYS A 45 -11.14 -4.94 4.73
C LYS A 45 -12.18 -3.85 4.43
N SER A 46 -12.56 -3.63 3.17
CA SER A 46 -13.57 -2.61 2.87
C SER A 46 -14.97 -3.11 3.21
N ALA A 47 -15.91 -2.18 3.31
CA ALA A 47 -17.29 -2.51 3.63
C ALA A 47 -17.87 -3.53 2.61
N PRO A 48 -18.64 -4.55 3.04
CA PRO A 48 -19.17 -5.60 2.16
C PRO A 48 -20.01 -5.07 1.00
N GLU A 49 -20.69 -3.93 1.18
CA GLU A 49 -21.52 -3.26 0.19
C GLU A 49 -20.73 -2.53 -0.90
N ASN A 50 -19.44 -2.29 -0.71
CA ASN A 50 -18.60 -1.63 -1.71
C ASN A 50 -18.55 -2.48 -2.98
N THR A 51 -18.93 -1.87 -4.10
CA THR A 51 -18.87 -2.50 -5.41
C THR A 51 -17.42 -2.68 -5.87
N ILE A 52 -17.22 -3.45 -6.94
CA ILE A 52 -15.90 -3.55 -7.59
C ILE A 52 -15.44 -2.19 -8.13
N GLU A 53 -16.37 -1.35 -8.60
CA GLU A 53 -16.04 0.00 -9.06
C GLU A 53 -15.53 0.87 -7.90
N ASP A 54 -16.19 0.81 -6.74
CA ASP A 54 -15.73 1.52 -5.54
C ASP A 54 -14.32 1.06 -5.15
N ARG A 55 -14.07 -0.25 -5.14
CA ARG A 55 -12.77 -0.84 -4.81
C ARG A 55 -11.68 -0.46 -5.82
N CYS A 56 -12.02 -0.34 -7.10
CA CYS A 56 -11.12 0.18 -8.13
C CYS A 56 -10.73 1.63 -7.84
N ARG A 57 -11.71 2.49 -7.48
CA ARG A 57 -11.44 3.89 -7.10
C ARG A 57 -10.64 3.99 -5.80
N MET A 58 -10.86 3.09 -4.84
CA MET A 58 -10.06 3.00 -3.61
C MET A 58 -8.59 2.66 -3.92
N ASN A 59 -8.35 1.69 -4.81
CA ASN A 59 -7.00 1.34 -5.27
C ASN A 59 -6.32 2.52 -5.97
N HIS A 60 -7.04 3.18 -6.89
CA HIS A 60 -6.52 4.39 -7.54
C HIS A 60 -6.20 5.51 -6.54
N LEU A 61 -7.04 5.71 -5.53
CA LEU A 61 -6.79 6.73 -4.50
C LEU A 61 -5.54 6.40 -3.66
N ALA A 62 -5.35 5.15 -3.25
CA ALA A 62 -4.19 4.77 -2.45
C ALA A 62 -2.88 4.89 -3.22
N THR A 63 -2.87 4.47 -4.49
CA THR A 63 -1.70 4.67 -5.37
C THR A 63 -1.44 6.16 -5.64
N ALA A 64 -2.49 6.98 -5.79
CA ALA A 64 -2.35 8.42 -5.93
C ALA A 64 -1.73 9.11 -4.70
N LEU A 65 -2.07 8.66 -3.48
CA LEU A 65 -1.46 9.18 -2.25
C LEU A 65 0.06 8.95 -2.23
N VAL A 66 0.50 7.76 -2.65
CA VAL A 66 1.93 7.44 -2.77
C VAL A 66 2.57 8.25 -3.90
N ALA A 67 1.93 8.31 -5.07
CA ALA A 67 2.47 8.99 -6.25
C ALA A 67 2.65 10.50 -6.09
N LEU A 68 1.71 11.14 -5.37
CA LEU A 68 1.66 12.60 -5.22
C LEU A 68 2.26 13.09 -3.89
N GLY A 69 2.55 12.18 -2.97
CA GLY A 69 3.18 12.49 -1.68
C GLY A 69 4.65 12.89 -1.79
N GLN A 70 5.15 13.58 -0.78
CA GLN A 70 6.60 13.82 -0.63
C GLN A 70 7.31 12.53 -0.18
N GLY A 71 8.53 12.32 -0.67
CA GLY A 71 9.33 11.12 -0.41
C GLY A 71 9.54 10.29 -1.67
N ILE A 72 10.05 9.07 -1.51
CA ILE A 72 10.29 8.16 -2.63
C ILE A 72 9.05 7.26 -2.78
N PRO A 73 8.29 7.33 -3.89
CA PRO A 73 7.15 6.46 -4.11
C PRO A 73 7.63 5.05 -4.50
N PHE A 74 6.99 4.03 -3.92
CA PHE A 74 7.19 2.63 -4.28
C PHE A 74 5.84 1.99 -4.59
N PHE A 75 5.80 1.23 -5.69
CA PHE A 75 4.61 0.51 -6.17
C PHE A 75 4.95 -0.96 -6.36
N HIS A 76 4.03 -1.83 -5.96
CA HIS A 76 4.14 -3.25 -6.26
C HIS A 76 3.65 -3.50 -7.69
N ALA A 77 4.39 -4.34 -8.44
CA ALA A 77 4.00 -4.68 -9.80
C ALA A 77 2.58 -5.25 -9.85
N GLY A 78 1.71 -4.60 -10.63
CA GLY A 78 0.30 -4.95 -10.77
C GLY A 78 -0.65 -4.14 -9.89
N ASP A 79 -0.19 -3.18 -9.08
CA ASP A 79 -1.05 -2.19 -8.41
C ASP A 79 -1.97 -1.49 -9.43
N GLU A 80 -1.41 -1.18 -10.61
CA GLU A 80 -2.08 -0.56 -11.75
C GLU A 80 -3.07 -1.48 -12.48
N LEU A 81 -3.01 -2.79 -12.24
CA LEU A 81 -3.83 -3.82 -12.89
C LEU A 81 -4.85 -4.47 -11.94
N LEU A 82 -5.03 -3.94 -10.72
CA LEU A 82 -5.83 -4.58 -9.67
C LEU A 82 -5.36 -6.02 -9.36
N ARG A 83 -4.04 -6.26 -9.39
CA ARG A 83 -3.45 -7.59 -9.19
C ARG A 83 -3.95 -8.22 -7.89
N SER A 84 -4.34 -9.49 -7.99
CA SER A 84 -4.70 -10.36 -6.87
C SER A 84 -3.75 -11.55 -6.80
N LYS A 85 -3.44 -12.00 -5.59
CA LYS A 85 -2.80 -13.29 -5.32
C LYS A 85 -3.78 -14.30 -4.71
N SER A 86 -5.08 -14.11 -4.98
CA SER A 86 -6.17 -14.89 -4.37
C SER A 86 -6.08 -14.92 -2.85
N LEU A 87 -5.83 -13.76 -2.23
CA LEU A 87 -5.70 -13.57 -0.79
C LEU A 87 -4.46 -14.22 -0.14
N ASP A 88 -3.49 -14.69 -0.92
CA ASP A 88 -2.23 -15.21 -0.37
C ASP A 88 -1.37 -14.07 0.21
N ARG A 89 -1.16 -14.14 1.52
CA ARG A 89 -0.39 -13.16 2.30
C ARG A 89 1.12 -13.40 2.25
N ASP A 90 1.58 -14.61 1.93
CA ASP A 90 3.02 -14.94 1.88
C ASP A 90 3.33 -15.86 0.70
N SER A 91 3.16 -15.28 -0.49
CA SER A 91 3.22 -16.00 -1.77
C SER A 91 4.61 -16.39 -2.26
N TYR A 92 5.65 -16.35 -1.42
CA TYR A 92 7.06 -16.52 -1.84
C TYR A 92 7.32 -17.84 -2.59
N ASN A 93 6.55 -18.89 -2.25
CA ASN A 93 6.64 -20.23 -2.86
C ASN A 93 5.27 -20.77 -3.33
N SER A 94 4.34 -19.87 -3.66
CA SER A 94 3.01 -20.26 -4.17
C SER A 94 2.99 -20.45 -5.69
N GLY A 95 4.15 -20.36 -6.33
CA GLY A 95 4.34 -20.60 -7.76
C GLY A 95 3.62 -19.59 -8.65
N ASP A 96 3.65 -19.86 -9.95
CA ASP A 96 3.13 -18.96 -10.99
C ASP A 96 1.63 -18.75 -10.88
N TRP A 97 0.89 -19.76 -10.42
CA TRP A 97 -0.57 -19.74 -10.37
C TRP A 97 -1.10 -18.58 -9.52
N PHE A 98 -0.60 -18.46 -8.28
CA PHE A 98 -1.01 -17.40 -7.36
C PHE A 98 -0.28 -16.08 -7.62
N ASN A 99 0.92 -16.10 -8.22
CA ASN A 99 1.72 -14.90 -8.45
C ASN A 99 1.52 -14.26 -9.83
N ARG A 100 0.63 -14.80 -10.67
CA ARG A 100 0.43 -14.41 -12.07
C ARG A 100 0.32 -12.89 -12.25
N LEU A 101 0.98 -12.39 -13.29
CA LEU A 101 0.77 -11.08 -13.89
C LEU A 101 0.20 -11.31 -15.30
N ASP A 102 -0.95 -10.71 -15.59
CA ASP A 102 -1.64 -10.83 -16.87
C ASP A 102 -1.63 -9.46 -17.57
N PHE A 103 -0.87 -9.35 -18.66
CA PHE A 103 -0.57 -8.09 -19.36
C PHE A 103 -1.48 -7.87 -20.58
#